data_AF-A0A225WW02-F1
#
_entry.id   AF-A0A225WW02-F1
#
_cell.length_a   1.000
_cell.length_b   1.000
_cell.length_c   1.000
_cell.angle_alpha   90.00
_cell.angle_beta   90.00
_cell.angle_gamma   90.00
#
_symmetry.space_group_name_H-M   'P 1'
#
loop_
_entity.id
_entity.type
_entity.pdbx_description
1 polymer ?
#
loop_
_entity_poly.entity_id
_entity_poly.type
_entity_poly.pdbx_seq_one_letter_code
_entity_poly.pdbx_strand_id
1 'polypeptide(L)'
;MISSPAQSVNNGVISVATYARRSLTAQRMLMLAWFSVGVVPFLLQARSFLKFVTPHKITETLVAPPHAGRETINLAELCPVTGFLMAHVWWNVVPTHYYVVENGRICHVVVPQYNSHGSYRVDNFKTTPFHTTPSTCKNDSYGVENYFYHGSVGYYAFYKEGKGTYCDLDKTVYELVGGLGTFDINGWYLAQDGGSDTYRRSYWYGTVGTIWLLYRSLVLRRSYIACKRYGRRCEEVGQFLGRQPAIVFVNENLRLVAHGATNYQRFMLLYFLIEGLMSDLFLLVAHDGFLAKMQYISIGYNLSGMLLLVWEIVENMKWLNERKRMLIKRLLYSYESSWLGELLSASVQQYFLVSLNRSNLKESRPTAMAVSYYVWSFLWHTMYVMMLIAFIVSVRMIWAIVFVLLRHRTLSIFSKVCYIDSVLGPRCRMTMLGSYRLERERLFYTSEALKAFGILKMVEEDGAEFLVVYKLHWVSAPIDNLVVIGSISGRLVQTCRERPCRGVVNFIERNLGGVLEQAESNREMLGPRISHNAVGPVPMNILPSSKF
;
A
#
# COMPACT_ATOMS: atom_id res chain seq x y z
N MET A 1 33.27 -69.59 4.83
CA MET A 1 32.67 -70.94 4.93
C MET A 1 32.10 -71.00 6.34
N ILE A 2 30.80 -71.00 6.63
CA ILE A 2 29.68 -71.74 6.03
C ILE A 2 28.37 -70.92 6.22
N SER A 3 27.65 -70.80 5.10
CA SER A 3 26.22 -70.58 4.84
C SER A 3 25.25 -69.91 5.84
N SER A 4 24.57 -68.87 5.34
CA SER A 4 23.15 -68.48 5.57
C SER A 4 22.17 -69.64 5.24
N PRO A 5 20.81 -69.51 5.23
CA PRO A 5 19.91 -68.36 5.50
C PRO A 5 18.61 -68.69 6.28
N ALA A 6 17.78 -67.67 6.57
CA ALA A 6 16.35 -67.59 6.23
C ALA A 6 15.52 -66.76 7.22
N GLN A 7 14.63 -65.96 6.64
CA GLN A 7 13.65 -65.05 7.24
C GLN A 7 12.51 -65.81 7.96
N SER A 8 11.93 -65.24 9.03
CA SER A 8 10.54 -64.71 9.03
C SER A 8 10.10 -64.20 10.42
N VAL A 9 9.47 -63.02 10.43
CA VAL A 9 8.23 -62.65 11.16
C VAL A 9 8.18 -62.82 12.70
N ASN A 10 8.13 -61.70 13.47
CA ASN A 10 6.87 -61.12 13.98
C ASN A 10 7.08 -59.89 14.89
N ASN A 11 6.25 -58.88 14.64
CA ASN A 11 5.55 -57.99 15.58
C ASN A 11 6.21 -57.51 16.88
N GLY A 12 6.29 -56.18 17.02
CA GLY A 12 6.25 -55.54 18.33
C GLY A 12 6.84 -54.13 18.37
N VAL A 13 5.95 -53.14 18.34
CA VAL A 13 6.19 -51.81 18.93
C VAL A 13 7.33 -51.00 18.29
N ILE A 14 7.13 -50.54 17.05
CA ILE A 14 7.84 -49.35 16.58
C ILE A 14 7.03 -48.14 17.04
N SER A 15 7.58 -47.46 18.03
CA SER A 15 7.14 -46.20 18.61
C SER A 15 6.36 -45.31 17.64
N VAL A 16 5.13 -44.95 18.03
CA VAL A 16 4.37 -43.79 17.53
C VAL A 16 5.06 -42.50 18.00
N ALA A 17 6.34 -42.37 17.68
CA ALA A 17 7.18 -41.20 17.83
C ALA A 17 7.60 -40.70 16.44
N THR A 18 6.67 -40.76 15.48
CA THR A 18 6.80 -40.11 14.19
C THR A 18 6.60 -38.61 14.42
N TYR A 19 7.69 -37.90 14.69
CA TYR A 19 7.90 -36.49 14.37
C TYR A 19 6.63 -35.62 14.41
N ALA A 20 6.07 -35.42 15.61
CA ALA A 20 5.11 -34.36 15.85
C ALA A 20 5.84 -33.02 15.65
N ARG A 21 5.95 -32.57 14.39
CA ARG A 21 6.26 -31.19 14.05
C ARG A 21 5.19 -30.38 14.76
N ARG A 22 5.50 -29.77 15.92
CA ARG A 22 4.60 -28.90 16.69
C ARG A 22 4.07 -27.83 15.74
N SER A 23 2.97 -28.11 15.04
CA SER A 23 2.32 -27.16 14.17
C SER A 23 1.65 -26.15 15.10
N LEU A 24 1.93 -24.88 14.90
CA LEU A 24 1.16 -23.81 15.54
C LEU A 24 -0.31 -24.03 15.22
N THR A 25 -1.18 -23.88 16.21
CA THR A 25 -2.63 -23.95 15.97
C THR A 25 -3.04 -22.90 14.95
N ALA A 26 -4.14 -23.13 14.23
CA ALA A 26 -4.61 -22.20 13.20
C ALA A 26 -4.83 -20.80 13.78
N GLN A 27 -5.37 -20.69 15.00
CA GLN A 27 -5.54 -19.41 15.67
C GLN A 27 -4.18 -18.73 15.92
N ARG A 28 -3.18 -19.44 16.45
CA ARG A 28 -1.85 -18.85 16.69
C ARG A 28 -1.20 -18.39 15.39
N MET A 29 -1.28 -19.17 14.31
CA MET A 29 -0.75 -18.80 13.00
C MET A 29 -1.41 -17.52 12.46
N LEU A 30 -2.74 -17.42 12.57
CA LEU A 30 -3.50 -16.23 12.16
C LEU A 30 -3.15 -15.01 13.01
N MET A 31 -2.99 -15.17 14.33
CA MET A 31 -2.60 -14.06 15.21
C MET A 31 -1.18 -13.57 14.92
N LEU A 32 -0.24 -14.48 14.66
CA LEU A 32 1.12 -14.12 14.22
C LEU A 32 1.09 -13.34 12.90
N ALA A 33 0.36 -13.85 11.90
CA ALA A 33 0.22 -13.16 10.63
C ALA A 33 -0.45 -11.79 10.80
N TRP A 34 -1.54 -11.67 11.56
CA TRP A 34 -2.21 -10.41 11.87
C TRP A 34 -1.30 -9.39 12.55
N PHE A 35 -0.48 -9.84 13.51
CA PHE A 35 0.50 -8.99 14.14
C PHE A 35 1.55 -8.49 13.14
N SER A 36 2.12 -9.39 12.35
CA SER A 36 3.20 -9.06 11.41
C SER A 36 2.76 -8.15 10.25
N VAL A 37 1.62 -8.43 9.61
CA VAL A 37 1.19 -7.66 8.42
C VAL A 37 0.18 -6.55 8.75
N GLY A 38 -0.37 -6.54 9.97
CA GLY A 38 -1.32 -5.53 10.43
C GLY A 38 -0.72 -4.56 11.45
N VAL A 39 -0.35 -5.07 12.62
CA VAL A 39 0.05 -4.25 13.77
C VAL A 39 1.40 -3.57 13.55
N VAL A 40 2.41 -4.30 13.06
CA VAL A 40 3.75 -3.72 12.86
C VAL A 40 3.74 -2.52 11.89
N PRO A 41 3.14 -2.61 10.69
CA PRO A 41 3.01 -1.46 9.79
C PRO A 41 2.22 -0.29 10.42
N PHE A 42 1.17 -0.59 11.19
CA PHE A 42 0.39 0.44 11.87
C PHE A 42 1.21 1.18 12.95
N LEU A 43 2.03 0.49 13.72
CA LEU A 43 2.91 1.12 14.71
C LEU A 43 3.96 2.02 14.05
N LEU A 44 4.51 1.61 12.90
CA LEU A 44 5.40 2.45 12.11
C LEU A 44 4.67 3.72 11.64
N GLN A 45 3.47 3.58 11.09
CA GLN A 45 2.64 4.72 10.67
C GLN A 45 2.27 5.65 11.83
N ALA A 46 1.92 5.11 13.00
CA ALA A 46 1.60 5.90 14.19
C ALA A 46 2.83 6.65 14.71
N ARG A 47 4.01 6.02 14.72
CA ARG A 47 5.28 6.68 15.04
C ARG A 47 5.57 7.83 14.07
N SER A 48 5.38 7.60 12.78
CA SER A 48 5.55 8.62 11.73
C SER A 48 4.63 9.82 11.98
N PHE A 49 3.35 9.56 12.21
CA PHE A 49 2.37 10.60 12.53
C PHE A 49 2.75 11.41 13.77
N LEU A 50 3.16 10.74 14.85
CA LEU A 50 3.56 11.40 16.10
C LEU A 50 4.73 12.38 15.89
N LYS A 51 5.69 12.04 15.03
CA LYS A 51 6.81 12.96 14.71
C LYS A 51 6.36 14.24 14.04
N PHE A 52 5.35 14.16 13.16
CA PHE A 52 4.89 15.29 12.36
C PHE A 52 3.82 16.13 13.04
N VAL A 53 2.99 15.53 13.91
CA VAL A 53 1.96 16.26 14.67
C VAL A 53 2.53 17.01 15.87
N THR A 54 3.72 16.60 16.34
CA THR A 54 4.39 17.26 17.46
C THR A 54 4.75 18.70 17.07
N PRO A 55 4.40 19.72 17.89
CA PRO A 55 4.79 21.10 17.62
C PRO A 55 6.31 21.24 17.53
N HIS A 56 6.77 22.07 16.61
CA HIS A 56 8.19 22.33 16.38
C HIS A 56 8.51 23.82 16.47
N LYS A 57 9.77 24.15 16.70
CA LYS A 57 10.31 25.52 16.74
C LYS A 57 11.46 25.59 15.75
N ILE A 58 11.51 26.65 14.93
CA ILE A 58 12.63 26.90 14.02
C ILE A 58 13.80 27.44 14.85
N THR A 59 15.02 26.98 14.59
CA THR A 59 16.21 27.52 15.24
C THR A 59 16.32 29.03 14.95
N GLU A 60 16.50 29.83 16.00
CA GLU A 60 16.46 31.31 15.94
C GLU A 60 17.47 31.89 14.96
N THR A 61 18.62 31.25 14.77
CA THR A 61 19.68 31.64 13.82
C THR A 61 19.26 31.53 12.35
N LEU A 62 18.14 30.86 12.06
CA LEU A 62 17.60 30.64 10.72
C LEU A 62 16.35 31.48 10.42
N VAL A 63 15.81 32.19 11.41
CA VAL A 63 14.63 33.04 11.25
C VAL A 63 15.06 34.41 10.72
N ALA A 64 14.44 34.85 9.62
CA ALA A 64 14.73 36.17 9.06
C ALA A 64 14.19 37.27 9.99
N PRO A 65 14.96 38.33 10.31
CA PRO A 65 14.47 39.43 11.13
C PRO A 65 13.26 40.12 10.45
N PRO A 66 12.22 40.54 11.21
CA PRO A 66 10.98 41.09 10.64
C PRO A 66 11.17 42.34 9.74
N HIS A 67 12.26 43.07 9.94
CA HIS A 67 12.57 44.32 9.22
C HIS A 67 13.77 44.18 8.27
N ALA A 68 14.34 42.98 8.10
CA ALA A 68 15.45 42.78 7.19
C ALA A 68 14.98 42.87 5.73
N GLY A 69 15.65 43.71 4.94
CA GLY A 69 15.43 43.80 3.50
C GLY A 69 15.82 42.51 2.78
N ARG A 70 15.10 42.16 1.71
CA ARG A 70 15.45 41.04 0.83
C ARG A 70 16.48 41.52 -0.19
N GLU A 71 17.66 40.91 -0.17
CA GLU A 71 18.75 41.22 -1.09
C GLU A 71 18.92 40.14 -2.15
N THR A 72 19.22 40.54 -3.38
CA THR A 72 19.44 39.61 -4.52
C THR A 72 20.77 39.84 -5.24
N ILE A 73 21.57 40.82 -4.81
CA ILE A 73 22.84 41.19 -5.44
C ILE A 73 23.89 40.11 -5.16
N ASN A 74 24.64 39.69 -6.19
CA ASN A 74 25.72 38.69 -6.11
C ASN A 74 25.32 37.37 -5.43
N LEU A 75 24.09 36.91 -5.68
CA LEU A 75 23.51 35.75 -5.01
C LEU A 75 24.35 34.47 -5.14
N ALA A 76 24.96 34.23 -6.31
CA ALA A 76 25.78 33.03 -6.55
C ALA A 76 27.07 33.00 -5.71
N GLU A 77 27.61 34.17 -5.36
CA GLU A 77 28.81 34.28 -4.53
C GLU A 77 28.47 34.25 -3.04
N LEU A 78 27.39 34.94 -2.65
CA LEU A 78 27.01 35.12 -1.25
C LEU A 78 26.18 33.96 -0.68
N CYS A 79 25.45 33.25 -1.54
CA CYS A 79 24.64 32.10 -1.21
C CYS A 79 25.00 30.95 -2.17
N PRO A 80 26.18 30.33 -2.02
CA PRO A 80 26.76 29.50 -3.07
C PRO A 80 26.17 28.09 -3.16
N VAL A 81 25.23 27.71 -2.30
CA VAL A 81 24.75 26.33 -2.22
C VAL A 81 23.89 25.97 -3.44
N THR A 82 24.21 24.84 -4.06
CA THR A 82 23.54 24.33 -5.28
C THR A 82 22.84 22.97 -5.10
N GLY A 83 23.24 22.20 -4.07
CA GLY A 83 22.65 20.90 -3.79
C GLY A 83 22.62 20.56 -2.31
N PHE A 84 21.61 19.80 -1.89
CA PHE A 84 21.57 19.12 -0.61
C PHE A 84 21.70 17.61 -0.81
N LEU A 85 22.55 16.96 -0.02
CA LEU A 85 22.59 15.50 0.11
C LEU A 85 22.02 15.11 1.47
N MET A 86 20.81 14.54 1.45
CA MET A 86 20.07 14.08 2.63
C MET A 86 19.69 12.62 2.43
N ALA A 87 19.99 11.74 3.38
CA ALA A 87 19.66 10.31 3.29
C ALA A 87 20.09 9.64 1.98
N HIS A 88 21.31 9.99 1.51
CA HIS A 88 21.87 9.53 0.23
C HIS A 88 21.01 9.88 -1.01
N VAL A 89 20.12 10.86 -0.88
CA VAL A 89 19.33 11.44 -1.97
C VAL A 89 19.81 12.84 -2.24
N TRP A 90 20.08 13.12 -3.52
CA TRP A 90 20.46 14.45 -4.01
C TRP A 90 19.22 15.31 -4.26
N TRP A 91 19.23 16.55 -3.78
CA TRP A 91 18.16 17.53 -3.97
C TRP A 91 18.72 18.79 -4.63
N ASN A 92 18.10 19.25 -5.70
CA ASN A 92 18.52 20.45 -6.40
C ASN A 92 17.97 21.68 -5.67
N VAL A 93 18.86 22.53 -5.19
CA VAL A 93 18.45 23.70 -4.44
C VAL A 93 18.87 24.96 -5.16
N VAL A 94 18.03 25.98 -5.05
CA VAL A 94 18.24 27.25 -5.73
C VAL A 94 18.02 28.38 -4.74
N PRO A 95 19.07 29.13 -4.40
CA PRO A 95 18.94 30.36 -3.64
C PRO A 95 18.09 31.38 -4.42
N THR A 96 17.26 32.15 -3.71
CA THR A 96 16.42 33.20 -4.34
C THR A 96 16.79 34.60 -3.88
N HIS A 97 17.07 34.76 -2.59
CA HIS A 97 17.42 36.02 -1.95
C HIS A 97 18.11 35.72 -0.62
N TYR A 98 18.69 36.73 0.01
CA TYR A 98 19.25 36.63 1.35
C TYR A 98 18.88 37.82 2.24
N TYR A 99 19.10 37.63 3.53
CA TYR A 99 18.95 38.65 4.56
C TYR A 99 20.31 38.86 5.22
N VAL A 100 20.69 40.12 5.40
CA VAL A 100 21.87 40.50 6.18
C VAL A 100 21.49 40.48 7.66
N VAL A 101 22.28 39.77 8.48
CA VAL A 101 22.09 39.66 9.93
C VAL A 101 23.40 39.98 10.63
N GLU A 102 23.35 40.35 11.91
CA GLU A 102 24.53 40.80 12.68
C GLU A 102 25.73 39.84 12.57
N ASN A 103 25.46 38.53 12.55
CA ASN A 103 26.49 37.47 12.52
C ASN A 103 26.51 36.67 11.19
N GLY A 104 26.32 37.36 10.05
CA GLY A 104 26.47 36.76 8.73
C GLY A 104 25.27 36.99 7.83
N ARG A 105 24.82 35.93 7.15
CA ARG A 105 23.72 36.02 6.17
C ARG A 105 22.81 34.80 6.29
N ILE A 106 21.53 35.01 6.10
CA ILE A 106 20.53 33.95 5.99
C ILE A 106 20.10 33.90 4.52
N CYS A 107 20.35 32.77 3.86
CA CYS A 107 20.02 32.58 2.45
C CYS A 107 18.70 31.84 2.35
N HIS A 108 17.70 32.45 1.71
CA HIS A 108 16.46 31.75 1.37
C HIS A 108 16.70 30.84 0.17
N VAL A 109 16.15 29.63 0.24
CA VAL A 109 16.36 28.58 -0.72
C VAL A 109 15.05 27.90 -1.10
N VAL A 110 14.95 27.52 -2.37
CA VAL A 110 13.84 26.72 -2.87
C VAL A 110 14.33 25.41 -3.47
N VAL A 111 13.49 24.38 -3.39
CA VAL A 111 13.63 23.13 -4.15
C VAL A 111 12.50 23.12 -5.17
N PRO A 112 12.73 23.64 -6.41
CA PRO A 112 11.64 23.94 -7.34
C PRO A 112 10.76 22.74 -7.65
N GLN A 113 11.35 21.55 -7.75
CA GLN A 113 10.68 20.29 -8.07
C GLN A 113 9.69 19.82 -7.00
N TYR A 114 9.79 20.35 -5.78
CA TYR A 114 9.10 19.77 -4.63
C TYR A 114 8.28 20.80 -3.85
N ASN A 115 8.13 22.05 -4.33
CA ASN A 115 7.46 23.10 -3.58
C ASN A 115 8.00 23.21 -2.13
N SER A 116 9.32 23.14 -2.02
CA SER A 116 10.00 23.28 -0.74
C SER A 116 10.66 24.65 -0.65
N HIS A 117 10.47 25.32 0.48
CA HIS A 117 10.97 26.66 0.76
C HIS A 117 11.54 26.70 2.16
N GLY A 118 12.62 27.45 2.36
CA GLY A 118 13.31 27.49 3.63
C GLY A 118 14.51 28.40 3.60
N SER A 119 15.33 28.29 4.63
CA SER A 119 16.54 29.10 4.76
C SER A 119 17.69 28.27 5.27
N TYR A 120 18.89 28.66 4.88
CA TYR A 120 20.13 28.10 5.39
C TYR A 120 21.10 29.20 5.81
N ARG A 121 22.01 28.84 6.71
CA ARG A 121 23.12 29.66 7.15
C ARG A 121 24.40 28.82 7.14
N VAL A 122 25.43 29.34 6.49
CA VAL A 122 26.77 28.74 6.48
C VAL A 122 27.66 29.53 7.42
N ASP A 123 28.44 28.82 8.22
CA ASP A 123 29.41 29.42 9.13
C ASP A 123 30.64 29.92 8.39
N ASN A 124 31.29 30.94 8.96
CA ASN A 124 32.49 31.54 8.38
C ASN A 124 33.78 30.75 8.70
N PHE A 125 33.69 29.72 9.56
CA PHE A 125 34.84 28.96 10.02
C PHE A 125 34.78 27.51 9.53
N LYS A 126 35.96 26.99 9.16
CA LYS A 126 36.09 25.58 8.76
C LYS A 126 35.81 24.67 9.95
N THR A 127 35.12 23.56 9.69
CA THR A 127 34.73 22.59 10.70
C THR A 127 35.07 21.16 10.27
N THR A 128 35.00 20.23 11.22
CA THR A 128 35.13 18.80 10.91
C THR A 128 33.99 18.38 9.98
N PRO A 129 34.30 17.77 8.81
CA PRO A 129 33.29 17.33 7.86
C PRO A 129 32.27 16.38 8.47
N PHE A 130 31.04 16.45 7.98
CA PHE A 130 30.02 15.49 8.35
C PHE A 130 30.35 14.09 7.80
N HIS A 131 29.84 13.03 8.43
CA HIS A 131 30.22 11.65 8.10
C HIS A 131 29.84 11.21 6.67
N THR A 132 28.86 11.88 6.04
CA THR A 132 28.45 11.65 4.64
C THR A 132 29.17 12.55 3.65
N THR A 133 30.00 13.49 4.13
CA THR A 133 30.80 14.38 3.30
C THR A 133 31.96 13.62 2.65
N PRO A 134 32.21 13.78 1.33
CA PRO A 134 33.33 13.16 0.65
C PRO A 134 34.67 13.55 1.28
N SER A 135 35.62 12.61 1.29
CA SER A 135 36.97 12.85 1.81
C SER A 135 37.71 13.97 1.08
N THR A 136 37.34 14.27 -0.16
CA THR A 136 37.88 15.38 -0.96
C THR A 136 37.55 16.75 -0.36
N CYS A 137 36.43 16.86 0.35
CA CYS A 137 35.98 18.10 0.99
C CYS A 137 36.52 18.29 2.42
N LYS A 138 37.44 17.43 2.87
CA LYS A 138 37.84 17.38 4.29
C LYS A 138 38.36 18.71 4.84
N ASN A 139 39.09 19.45 4.01
CA ASN A 139 39.72 20.71 4.40
C ASN A 139 38.89 21.94 4.00
N ASP A 140 37.78 21.77 3.28
CA ASP A 140 36.96 22.86 2.72
C ASP A 140 35.48 22.69 3.11
N SER A 141 35.28 22.22 4.34
CA SER A 141 33.98 22.01 4.97
C SER A 141 33.68 23.12 5.99
N TYR A 142 32.48 23.68 5.91
CA TYR A 142 31.97 24.73 6.79
C TYR A 142 30.69 24.25 7.48
N GLY A 143 30.45 24.69 8.71
CA GLY A 143 29.22 24.37 9.42
C GLY A 143 28.01 24.92 8.68
N VAL A 144 26.91 24.17 8.64
CA VAL A 144 25.65 24.64 8.06
C VAL A 144 24.46 24.18 8.87
N GLU A 145 23.54 25.11 9.07
CA GLU A 145 22.21 24.87 9.62
C GLU A 145 21.19 25.25 8.54
N ASN A 146 20.12 24.47 8.41
CA ASN A 146 19.01 24.86 7.55
C ASN A 146 17.68 24.29 8.04
N TYR A 147 16.62 24.91 7.57
CA TYR A 147 15.29 24.33 7.60
C TYR A 147 14.62 24.50 6.25
N PHE A 148 13.64 23.64 5.96
CA PHE A 148 12.66 23.92 4.94
C PHE A 148 11.31 23.31 5.28
N TYR A 149 10.29 23.89 4.69
CA TYR A 149 8.95 23.35 4.60
C TYR A 149 8.71 22.81 3.21
N HIS A 150 8.15 21.62 3.11
CA HIS A 150 7.73 20.98 1.87
C HIS A 150 6.21 20.95 1.79
N GLY A 151 5.62 21.69 0.85
CA GLY A 151 4.18 21.75 0.71
C GLY A 151 3.55 20.39 0.38
N SER A 152 2.48 20.03 1.09
CA SER A 152 1.69 18.82 0.82
C SER A 152 0.63 19.07 -0.28
N VAL A 153 -0.22 18.08 -0.56
CA VAL A 153 -1.42 18.26 -1.41
C VAL A 153 -2.52 19.04 -0.67
N GLY A 154 -2.51 19.04 0.66
CA GLY A 154 -3.43 19.81 1.51
C GLY A 154 -2.93 21.21 1.87
N TYR A 155 -3.66 21.91 2.75
CA TYR A 155 -3.29 23.23 3.28
C TYR A 155 -2.21 23.15 4.38
N TYR A 156 -1.20 22.30 4.23
CA TYR A 156 -0.11 22.19 5.20
C TYR A 156 1.20 21.81 4.52
N ALA A 157 2.31 22.03 5.22
CA ALA A 157 3.64 21.68 4.78
C ALA A 157 4.39 20.88 5.85
N PHE A 158 5.24 19.95 5.41
CA PHE A 158 6.14 19.18 6.25
C PHE A 158 7.39 19.99 6.55
N TYR A 159 7.67 20.18 7.84
CA TYR A 159 8.87 20.84 8.33
C TYR A 159 10.00 19.84 8.50
N LYS A 160 11.18 20.26 8.07
CA LYS A 160 12.45 19.62 8.38
C LYS A 160 13.46 20.68 8.81
N GLU A 161 14.26 20.35 9.81
CA GLU A 161 15.47 21.08 10.16
C GLU A 161 16.66 20.14 10.18
N GLY A 162 17.78 20.59 9.64
CA GLY A 162 18.99 19.80 9.50
C GLY A 162 20.24 20.58 9.89
N LYS A 163 21.26 19.82 10.28
CA LYS A 163 22.61 20.31 10.55
C LYS A 163 23.61 19.42 9.83
N GLY A 164 24.70 20.02 9.37
CA GLY A 164 25.71 19.29 8.62
C GLY A 164 26.89 20.16 8.25
N THR A 165 27.48 19.86 7.10
CA THR A 165 28.60 20.63 6.55
C THR A 165 28.40 20.95 5.07
N TYR A 166 28.67 22.20 4.72
CA TYR A 166 28.78 22.69 3.35
C TYR A 166 30.20 22.46 2.81
N CYS A 167 30.34 21.86 1.63
CA CYS A 167 31.61 21.74 0.93
C CYS A 167 31.77 22.84 -0.12
N ASP A 168 32.85 23.60 -0.03
CA ASP A 168 33.08 24.71 -0.96
C ASP A 168 33.60 24.27 -2.34
N LEU A 169 34.12 23.05 -2.48
CA LEU A 169 34.61 22.52 -3.75
C LEU A 169 33.48 22.13 -4.71
N ASP A 170 32.42 21.50 -4.20
CA ASP A 170 31.28 21.02 -5.01
C ASP A 170 29.98 21.78 -4.72
N LYS A 171 30.03 22.78 -3.85
CA LYS A 171 28.91 23.66 -3.49
C LYS A 171 27.70 22.90 -2.92
N THR A 172 27.93 21.78 -2.24
CA THR A 172 26.90 20.88 -1.70
C THR A 172 26.84 20.90 -0.18
N VAL A 173 25.64 20.85 0.38
CA VAL A 173 25.41 20.63 1.81
C VAL A 173 25.19 19.15 2.08
N TYR A 174 25.99 18.59 2.97
CA TYR A 174 25.90 17.23 3.48
C TYR A 174 25.35 17.27 4.89
N GLU A 175 24.15 16.75 5.09
CA GLU A 175 23.45 16.97 6.36
C GLU A 175 22.60 15.80 6.80
N LEU A 176 22.23 15.83 8.08
CA LEU A 176 21.26 14.93 8.68
C LEU A 176 20.08 15.74 9.23
N VAL A 177 18.90 15.15 9.11
CA VAL A 177 17.67 15.73 9.65
C VAL A 177 17.61 15.52 11.16
N GLY A 178 17.53 16.63 11.89
CA GLY A 178 17.42 16.66 13.35
C GLY A 178 16.04 17.06 13.86
N GLY A 179 15.30 17.87 13.09
CA GLY A 179 13.96 18.36 13.45
C GLY A 179 12.90 17.98 12.42
N LEU A 180 11.71 17.63 12.89
CA LEU A 180 10.54 17.31 12.06
C LEU A 180 9.28 17.94 12.66
N GLY A 181 8.30 18.22 11.81
CA GLY A 181 7.03 18.79 12.22
C GLY A 181 6.14 19.11 11.03
N THR A 182 5.06 19.84 11.25
CA THR A 182 4.15 20.30 10.20
C THR A 182 3.57 21.66 10.55
N PHE A 183 3.21 22.45 9.53
CA PHE A 183 2.56 23.74 9.73
C PHE A 183 1.50 24.00 8.67
N ASP A 184 0.40 24.66 9.05
CA ASP A 184 -0.71 24.99 8.15
C ASP A 184 -0.33 26.14 7.21
N ILE A 185 0.52 25.84 6.24
CA ILE A 185 0.99 26.78 5.22
C ILE A 185 1.24 26.02 3.91
N ASN A 186 0.93 26.64 2.77
CA ASN A 186 1.27 26.08 1.46
C ASN A 186 1.26 27.17 0.36
N GLY A 187 1.69 26.79 -0.84
CA GLY A 187 1.62 27.61 -2.04
C GLY A 187 2.36 28.95 -1.89
N TRP A 188 1.68 30.03 -2.26
CA TRP A 188 2.26 31.38 -2.23
C TRP A 188 2.69 31.82 -0.83
N TYR A 189 1.89 31.54 0.21
CA TYR A 189 2.23 31.90 1.58
C TYR A 189 3.51 31.20 2.05
N LEU A 190 3.68 29.93 1.66
CA LEU A 190 4.89 29.17 1.96
C LEU A 190 6.13 29.79 1.31
N ALA A 191 6.03 30.27 0.07
CA ALA A 191 7.13 30.92 -0.64
C ALA A 191 7.54 32.28 -0.03
N GLN A 192 6.72 32.85 0.86
CA GLN A 192 6.98 34.12 1.53
C GLN A 192 7.32 33.97 3.02
N ASP A 193 7.32 32.75 3.55
CA ASP A 193 7.54 32.51 4.98
C ASP A 193 9.00 32.82 5.37
N GLY A 194 9.18 33.83 6.23
CA GLY A 194 10.48 34.17 6.82
C GLY A 194 10.83 33.35 8.06
N GLY A 195 9.96 32.42 8.48
CA GLY A 195 10.09 31.69 9.73
C GLY A 195 9.52 32.46 10.93
N SER A 196 9.56 31.83 12.10
CA SER A 196 9.19 32.43 13.39
C SER A 196 9.88 31.66 14.50
N ASP A 197 10.19 32.38 15.57
CA ASP A 197 10.66 31.89 16.86
C ASP A 197 9.55 31.29 17.73
N THR A 198 8.30 31.26 17.29
CA THR A 198 7.20 30.64 18.03
C THR A 198 7.02 29.16 17.68
N TYR A 199 6.39 28.40 18.57
CA TYR A 199 6.00 27.02 18.27
C TYR A 199 4.95 26.99 17.15
N ARG A 200 5.22 26.16 16.14
CA ARG A 200 4.36 25.93 14.98
C ARG A 200 3.85 24.49 14.99
N ARG A 201 2.62 24.30 14.50
CA ARG A 201 1.98 22.98 14.30
C ARG A 201 0.91 23.06 13.22
N SER A 202 0.57 21.93 12.60
CA SER A 202 -0.56 21.81 11.69
C SER A 202 -1.77 21.19 12.40
N TYR A 203 -2.87 21.94 12.47
CA TYR A 203 -4.15 21.40 12.92
C TYR A 203 -4.80 20.53 11.85
N TRP A 204 -4.57 20.85 10.57
CA TRP A 204 -5.07 20.05 9.46
C TRP A 204 -4.47 18.64 9.48
N TYR A 205 -3.14 18.55 9.49
CA TYR A 205 -2.42 17.27 9.54
C TYR A 205 -2.80 16.47 10.78
N GLY A 206 -2.85 17.14 11.94
CA GLY A 206 -3.26 16.52 13.20
C GLY A 206 -4.67 15.92 13.12
N THR A 207 -5.63 16.65 12.57
CA THR A 207 -7.02 16.20 12.47
C THR A 207 -7.19 15.06 11.46
N VAL A 208 -6.72 15.26 10.23
CA VAL A 208 -6.85 14.27 9.14
C VAL A 208 -6.08 13.00 9.47
N GLY A 209 -4.85 13.12 9.98
CA GLY A 209 -4.03 11.99 10.40
C GLY A 209 -4.64 11.23 11.58
N THR A 210 -5.24 11.93 12.55
CA THR A 210 -5.95 11.27 13.67
C THR A 210 -7.14 10.46 13.16
N ILE A 211 -7.98 11.03 12.30
CA ILE A 211 -9.12 10.32 11.70
C ILE A 211 -8.64 9.06 10.96
N TRP A 212 -7.54 9.19 10.19
CA TRP A 212 -6.97 8.08 9.45
C TRP A 212 -6.42 6.97 10.36
N LEU A 213 -5.70 7.31 11.43
CA LEU A 213 -5.19 6.34 12.40
C LEU A 213 -6.32 5.64 13.17
N LEU A 214 -7.37 6.39 13.55
CA LEU A 214 -8.56 5.82 14.17
C LEU A 214 -9.22 4.81 13.22
N TYR A 215 -9.40 5.18 11.95
CA TYR A 215 -9.96 4.28 10.95
C TYR A 215 -9.12 3.00 10.81
N ARG A 216 -7.80 3.13 10.65
CA ARG A 216 -6.86 1.98 10.55
C ARG A 216 -6.91 1.09 11.79
N SER A 217 -7.05 1.67 12.98
CA SER A 217 -7.23 0.94 14.24
C SER A 217 -8.52 0.11 14.24
N LEU A 218 -9.62 0.66 13.71
CA LEU A 218 -10.88 -0.07 13.55
C LEU A 218 -10.75 -1.21 12.53
N VAL A 219 -10.02 -1.00 11.43
CA VAL A 219 -9.69 -2.06 10.47
C VAL A 219 -8.89 -3.19 11.11
N LEU A 220 -7.89 -2.86 11.94
CA LEU A 220 -7.12 -3.86 12.69
C LEU A 220 -8.00 -4.64 13.65
N ARG A 221 -8.88 -3.96 14.39
CA ARG A 221 -9.83 -4.59 15.32
C ARG A 221 -10.78 -5.55 14.62
N ARG A 222 -11.40 -5.15 13.50
CA ARG A 222 -12.31 -6.06 12.76
C ARG A 222 -11.54 -7.27 12.22
N SER A 223 -10.32 -7.07 11.72
CA SER A 223 -9.47 -8.15 11.20
C SER A 223 -9.07 -9.12 12.31
N TYR A 224 -8.70 -8.61 13.49
CA TYR A 224 -8.42 -9.43 14.68
C TYR A 224 -9.60 -10.33 15.03
N ILE A 225 -10.82 -9.78 15.09
CA ILE A 225 -12.03 -10.54 15.40
C ILE A 225 -12.27 -11.63 14.35
N ALA A 226 -12.15 -11.30 13.06
CA ALA A 226 -12.31 -12.26 11.97
C ALA A 226 -11.27 -13.39 12.06
N CYS A 227 -10.00 -13.06 12.28
CA CYS A 227 -8.91 -14.03 12.42
C CYS A 227 -9.10 -14.93 13.64
N LYS A 228 -9.54 -14.37 14.78
CA LYS A 228 -9.82 -15.15 16.00
C LYS A 228 -10.99 -16.12 15.79
N ARG A 229 -12.10 -15.67 15.19
CA ARG A 229 -13.27 -16.51 14.91
C ARG A 229 -12.96 -17.61 13.89
N TYR A 230 -12.23 -17.26 12.83
CA TYR A 230 -11.82 -18.22 11.82
C TYR A 230 -10.85 -19.27 12.39
N GLY A 231 -9.85 -18.84 13.16
CA GLY A 231 -8.92 -19.73 13.85
C GLY A 231 -9.61 -20.69 14.81
N ARG A 232 -10.55 -20.20 15.62
CA ARG A 232 -11.37 -21.05 16.51
C ARG A 232 -12.17 -22.08 15.73
N ARG A 233 -12.80 -21.69 14.62
CA ARG A 233 -13.54 -22.63 13.76
C ARG A 233 -12.62 -23.70 13.14
N CYS A 234 -11.42 -23.32 12.72
CA CYS A 234 -10.43 -24.29 12.25
C CYS A 234 -10.12 -25.31 13.36
N GLU A 235 -9.91 -24.88 14.60
CA GLU A 235 -9.62 -25.76 15.74
C GLU A 235 -10.81 -26.67 16.09
N GLU A 236 -12.04 -26.15 16.11
CA GLU A 236 -13.27 -26.92 16.37
C GLU A 236 -13.50 -28.06 15.37
N VAL A 237 -13.06 -27.87 14.12
CA VAL A 237 -13.21 -28.87 13.03
C VAL A 237 -11.90 -29.67 12.81
N GLY A 238 -10.87 -29.48 13.64
CA GLY A 238 -9.58 -30.16 13.51
C GLY A 238 -8.79 -29.80 12.23
N GLN A 239 -9.05 -28.63 11.64
CA GLN A 239 -8.39 -28.13 10.43
C GLN A 239 -7.13 -27.35 10.79
N PHE A 240 -6.02 -27.67 10.13
CA PHE A 240 -4.77 -26.92 10.23
C PHE A 240 -4.68 -25.85 9.16
N LEU A 241 -4.05 -24.71 9.48
CA LEU A 241 -3.82 -23.63 8.54
C LEU A 241 -2.31 -23.37 8.39
N GLY A 242 -1.81 -23.54 7.16
CA GLY A 242 -0.43 -23.23 6.83
C GLY A 242 -0.15 -21.72 6.83
N ARG A 243 1.15 -21.35 6.79
CA ARG A 243 1.60 -19.95 6.80
C ARG A 243 1.03 -19.12 5.65
N GLN A 244 1.09 -19.63 4.42
CA GLN A 244 0.63 -18.91 3.23
C GLN A 244 -0.89 -18.66 3.25
N PRO A 245 -1.76 -19.66 3.46
CA PRO A 245 -3.19 -19.43 3.64
C PRO A 245 -3.53 -18.44 4.76
N ALA A 246 -2.83 -18.49 5.89
CA ALA A 246 -3.04 -17.57 7.00
C ALA A 246 -2.72 -16.12 6.62
N ILE A 247 -1.60 -15.87 5.93
CA ILE A 247 -1.22 -14.53 5.46
C ILE A 247 -2.26 -13.99 4.46
N VAL A 248 -2.74 -14.83 3.54
CA VAL A 248 -3.78 -14.43 2.56
C VAL A 248 -5.08 -14.07 3.28
N PHE A 249 -5.54 -14.91 4.21
CA PHE A 249 -6.76 -14.64 4.99
C PHE A 249 -6.65 -13.32 5.76
N VAL A 250 -5.54 -13.11 6.45
CA VAL A 250 -5.30 -11.87 7.21
C VAL A 250 -5.27 -10.67 6.27
N ASN A 251 -4.60 -10.77 5.12
CA ASN A 251 -4.55 -9.70 4.14
C ASN A 251 -5.96 -9.33 3.67
N GLU A 252 -6.76 -10.28 3.20
CA GLU A 252 -8.15 -10.00 2.77
C GLU A 252 -8.98 -9.33 3.87
N ASN A 253 -8.76 -9.67 5.14
CA ASN A 253 -9.46 -9.06 6.27
C ASN A 253 -8.88 -7.70 6.73
N LEU A 254 -7.62 -7.40 6.38
CA LEU A 254 -6.99 -6.08 6.55
C LEU A 254 -7.31 -5.10 5.41
N ARG A 255 -8.09 -5.53 4.41
CA ARG A 255 -8.62 -4.66 3.37
C ARG A 255 -9.21 -3.38 3.97
N LEU A 256 -8.96 -2.24 3.34
CA LEU A 256 -9.50 -0.96 3.79
C LEU A 256 -11.00 -0.85 3.51
N VAL A 257 -11.46 -1.32 2.36
CA VAL A 257 -12.84 -1.14 1.88
C VAL A 257 -13.79 -2.23 2.39
N ALA A 258 -14.98 -1.84 2.87
CA ALA A 258 -16.05 -2.79 3.20
C ALA A 258 -16.72 -3.39 1.95
N HIS A 259 -17.34 -4.56 2.08
CA HIS A 259 -18.14 -5.11 0.99
C HIS A 259 -19.37 -4.24 0.74
N GLY A 260 -19.61 -3.89 -0.53
CA GLY A 260 -20.71 -3.00 -0.93
C GLY A 260 -20.39 -1.50 -0.87
N ALA A 261 -19.15 -1.11 -0.60
CA ALA A 261 -18.74 0.29 -0.64
C ALA A 261 -18.99 0.94 -2.01
N THR A 262 -19.31 2.24 -2.01
CA THR A 262 -19.44 3.05 -3.22
C THR A 262 -18.07 3.56 -3.68
N ASN A 263 -17.98 4.05 -4.93
CA ASN A 263 -16.74 4.64 -5.42
C ASN A 263 -16.39 5.94 -4.70
N TYR A 264 -17.37 6.74 -4.27
CA TYR A 264 -17.13 7.92 -3.44
C TYR A 264 -16.39 7.57 -2.14
N GLN A 265 -16.82 6.50 -1.46
CA GLN A 265 -16.15 6.01 -0.25
C GLN A 265 -14.73 5.51 -0.54
N ARG A 266 -14.51 4.85 -1.70
CA ARG A 266 -13.17 4.44 -2.13
C ARG A 266 -12.26 5.64 -2.44
N PHE A 267 -12.78 6.68 -3.08
CA PHE A 267 -12.01 7.92 -3.33
C PHE A 267 -11.63 8.63 -2.04
N MET A 268 -12.51 8.68 -1.04
CA MET A 268 -12.17 9.23 0.28
C MET A 268 -11.04 8.43 0.95
N LEU A 269 -11.08 7.09 0.90
CA LEU A 269 -9.97 6.26 1.39
C LEU A 269 -8.68 6.45 0.60
N LEU A 270 -8.77 6.69 -0.71
CA LEU A 270 -7.62 6.95 -1.56
C LEU A 270 -6.94 8.26 -1.15
N TYR A 271 -7.71 9.30 -0.86
CA TYR A 271 -7.19 10.56 -0.31
C TYR A 271 -6.42 10.33 0.99
N PHE A 272 -7.01 9.66 1.99
CA PHE A 272 -6.29 9.39 3.25
C PHE A 272 -5.03 8.54 3.05
N LEU A 273 -5.04 7.60 2.11
CA LEU A 273 -3.87 6.80 1.78
C LEU A 273 -2.75 7.64 1.15
N ILE A 274 -3.10 8.60 0.29
CA ILE A 274 -2.14 9.55 -0.30
C ILE A 274 -1.52 10.45 0.78
N GLU A 275 -2.31 10.98 1.71
CA GLU A 275 -1.79 11.77 2.83
C GLU A 275 -0.81 10.96 3.71
N GLY A 276 -1.11 9.68 3.96
CA GLY A 276 -0.20 8.75 4.62
C GLY A 276 1.08 8.49 3.83
N LEU A 277 0.98 8.32 2.51
CA LEU A 277 2.12 8.12 1.60
C LEU A 277 3.07 9.33 1.61
N MET A 278 2.53 10.56 1.60
CA MET A 278 3.34 11.78 1.64
C MET A 278 4.14 11.91 2.94
N SER A 279 3.52 11.56 4.07
CA SER A 279 4.23 11.49 5.36
C SER A 279 5.39 10.49 5.30
N ASP A 280 5.14 9.34 4.66
CA ASP A 280 6.14 8.30 4.56
C ASP A 280 7.30 8.69 3.63
N LEU A 281 7.00 9.35 2.52
CA LEU A 281 7.98 9.89 1.58
C LEU A 281 8.86 10.95 2.24
N PHE A 282 8.30 11.81 3.10
CA PHE A 282 9.10 12.83 3.78
C PHE A 282 10.05 12.21 4.82
N LEU A 283 9.61 11.19 5.55
CA LEU A 283 10.48 10.48 6.50
C LEU A 283 11.64 9.73 5.84
N LEU A 284 11.50 9.39 4.57
CA LEU A 284 12.57 8.81 3.77
C LEU A 284 13.80 9.73 3.75
N VAL A 285 13.56 11.02 3.63
CA VAL A 285 14.59 12.07 3.58
C VAL A 285 15.13 12.39 4.98
N ALA A 286 14.36 12.04 6.01
CA ALA A 286 14.67 12.34 7.41
C ALA A 286 15.49 11.26 8.12
N HIS A 287 15.68 10.10 7.50
CA HIS A 287 16.31 8.96 8.15
C HIS A 287 17.41 8.36 7.29
N ASP A 288 18.51 8.00 7.97
CA ASP A 288 19.64 7.29 7.37
C ASP A 288 19.66 5.81 7.81
N GLY A 289 20.40 5.00 7.06
CA GLY A 289 20.67 3.61 7.42
C GLY A 289 19.44 2.70 7.43
N PHE A 290 19.28 1.90 8.49
CA PHE A 290 18.23 0.87 8.56
C PHE A 290 16.82 1.45 8.59
N LEU A 291 16.62 2.59 9.26
CA LEU A 291 15.31 3.25 9.34
C LEU A 291 14.85 3.74 7.96
N ALA A 292 15.76 4.24 7.13
CA ALA A 292 15.48 4.61 5.74
C ALA A 292 14.96 3.41 4.94
N LYS A 293 15.62 2.24 5.07
CA LYS A 293 15.22 1.00 4.39
C LYS A 293 13.83 0.53 4.81
N MET A 294 13.52 0.59 6.11
CA MET A 294 12.17 0.28 6.61
C MET A 294 11.11 1.22 6.01
N GLN A 295 11.48 2.48 5.79
CA GLN A 295 10.60 3.49 5.20
C GLN A 295 10.31 3.22 3.73
N TYR A 296 11.32 2.84 2.93
CA TYR A 296 11.14 2.38 1.56
C TYR A 296 10.18 1.17 1.45
N ILE A 297 10.27 0.23 2.40
CA ILE A 297 9.34 -0.91 2.46
C ILE A 297 7.91 -0.43 2.76
N SER A 298 7.74 0.51 3.69
CA SER A 298 6.42 1.12 3.99
C SER A 298 5.81 1.79 2.77
N ILE A 299 6.61 2.58 2.03
CA ILE A 299 6.19 3.24 0.78
C ILE A 299 5.74 2.20 -0.25
N GLY A 300 6.52 1.11 -0.46
CA GLY A 300 6.15 0.02 -1.35
C GLY A 300 4.80 -0.62 -0.98
N TYR A 301 4.57 -0.87 0.31
CA TYR A 301 3.31 -1.41 0.83
C TYR A 301 2.12 -0.46 0.61
N ASN A 302 2.29 0.84 0.92
CA ASN A 302 1.25 1.84 0.73
C ASN A 302 0.92 2.05 -0.76
N LEU A 303 1.94 2.06 -1.62
CA LEU A 303 1.76 2.15 -3.07
C LEU A 303 1.02 0.93 -3.64
N SER A 304 1.30 -0.26 -3.13
CA SER A 304 0.53 -1.48 -3.45
C SER A 304 -0.93 -1.37 -3.00
N GLY A 305 -1.17 -0.85 -1.79
CA GLY A 305 -2.51 -0.55 -1.30
C GLY A 305 -3.26 0.45 -2.20
N MET A 306 -2.55 1.45 -2.73
CA MET A 306 -3.10 2.43 -3.65
C MET A 306 -3.51 1.78 -4.98
N LEU A 307 -2.64 0.94 -5.56
CA LEU A 307 -2.95 0.19 -6.78
C LEU A 307 -4.16 -0.73 -6.60
N LEU A 308 -4.26 -1.41 -5.46
CA LEU A 308 -5.42 -2.26 -5.14
C LEU A 308 -6.71 -1.43 -5.03
N LEU A 309 -6.66 -0.28 -4.36
CA LEU A 309 -7.85 0.57 -4.20
C LEU A 309 -8.32 1.17 -5.53
N VAL A 310 -7.37 1.61 -6.38
CA VAL A 310 -7.66 2.08 -7.74
C VAL A 310 -8.26 0.95 -8.57
N TRP A 311 -7.71 -0.26 -8.49
CA TRP A 311 -8.28 -1.42 -9.16
C TRP A 311 -9.70 -1.74 -8.68
N GLU A 312 -9.98 -1.67 -7.38
CA GLU A 312 -11.33 -1.88 -6.86
C GLU A 312 -12.33 -0.85 -7.40
N ILE A 313 -11.91 0.40 -7.60
CA ILE A 313 -12.74 1.44 -8.23
C ILE A 313 -13.06 1.04 -9.68
N VAL A 314 -12.03 0.69 -10.48
CA VAL A 314 -12.18 0.26 -11.88
C VAL A 314 -13.05 -1.00 -11.99
N GLU A 315 -12.83 -1.99 -11.13
CA GLU A 315 -13.59 -3.24 -11.09
C GLU A 315 -15.06 -2.98 -10.75
N ASN A 316 -15.35 -2.05 -9.84
CA ASN A 316 -16.72 -1.68 -9.48
C ASN A 316 -17.44 -0.86 -10.57
N MET A 317 -16.70 -0.20 -11.48
CA MET A 317 -17.28 0.54 -12.60
C MET A 317 -17.80 -0.37 -13.72
N LYS A 318 -17.45 -1.67 -13.71
CA LYS A 318 -17.88 -2.68 -14.69
C LYS A 318 -17.55 -2.33 -16.14
N TRP A 319 -16.51 -1.53 -16.36
CA TRP A 319 -16.06 -1.12 -17.70
C TRP A 319 -15.34 -2.21 -18.48
N LEU A 320 -14.86 -3.25 -17.78
CA LEU A 320 -14.12 -4.36 -18.37
C LEU A 320 -15.03 -5.58 -18.50
N ASN A 321 -14.96 -6.25 -19.65
CA ASN A 321 -15.55 -7.58 -19.78
C ASN A 321 -14.83 -8.60 -18.88
N GLU A 322 -15.50 -9.71 -18.55
CA GLU A 322 -15.00 -10.67 -17.57
C GLU A 322 -13.62 -11.26 -17.93
N ARG A 323 -13.39 -11.55 -19.21
CA ARG A 323 -12.11 -12.10 -19.69
C ARG A 323 -10.96 -11.11 -19.49
N LYS A 324 -11.13 -9.83 -19.87
CA LYS A 324 -10.11 -8.78 -19.65
C LYS A 324 -9.93 -8.48 -18.17
N ARG A 325 -11.02 -8.42 -17.40
CA ARG A 325 -10.99 -8.25 -15.94
C ARG A 325 -10.12 -9.32 -15.28
N MET A 326 -10.34 -10.59 -15.61
CA MET A 326 -9.58 -11.71 -15.04
C MET A 326 -8.13 -11.74 -15.49
N LEU A 327 -7.87 -11.47 -16.76
CA LEU A 327 -6.51 -11.37 -17.29
C LEU A 327 -5.69 -10.35 -16.48
N ILE A 328 -6.23 -9.13 -16.34
CA ILE A 328 -5.57 -8.06 -15.58
C ILE A 328 -5.42 -8.45 -14.11
N LYS A 329 -6.49 -8.98 -13.49
CA LYS A 329 -6.48 -9.38 -12.08
C LYS A 329 -5.42 -10.44 -11.77
N ARG A 330 -5.31 -11.47 -12.61
CA ARG A 330 -4.31 -12.54 -12.42
C ARG A 330 -2.88 -12.10 -12.71
N LEU A 331 -2.71 -11.22 -13.71
CA LEU A 331 -1.40 -10.74 -14.11
C LEU A 331 -0.82 -9.71 -13.12
N LEU A 332 -1.65 -8.78 -12.64
CA LEU A 332 -1.22 -7.62 -11.82
C LEU A 332 -1.54 -7.73 -10.33
N TYR A 333 -2.59 -8.48 -9.98
CA TYR A 333 -3.16 -8.53 -8.64
C TYR A 333 -3.21 -9.98 -8.13
N SER A 334 -2.02 -10.59 -8.03
CA SER A 334 -1.84 -11.90 -7.41
C SER A 334 -0.91 -11.83 -6.20
N TYR A 335 -1.19 -12.66 -5.20
CA TYR A 335 -0.43 -12.68 -3.95
C TYR A 335 1.04 -13.03 -4.17
N GLU A 336 1.34 -13.90 -5.13
CA GLU A 336 2.70 -14.34 -5.44
C GLU A 336 3.55 -13.27 -6.12
N SER A 337 2.96 -12.37 -6.91
CA SER A 337 3.70 -11.31 -7.60
C SER A 337 3.75 -10.00 -6.85
N SER A 338 2.72 -9.69 -6.05
CA SER A 338 2.63 -8.42 -5.33
C SER A 338 3.79 -8.19 -4.37
N TRP A 339 4.14 -9.21 -3.59
CA TRP A 339 5.21 -9.14 -2.60
C TRP A 339 6.57 -8.85 -3.26
N LEU A 340 6.88 -9.51 -4.38
CA LEU A 340 8.12 -9.29 -5.11
C LEU A 340 8.17 -7.88 -5.73
N GLY A 341 7.06 -7.42 -6.31
CA GLY A 341 6.97 -6.06 -6.86
C GLY A 341 7.21 -4.98 -5.82
N GLU A 342 6.64 -5.14 -4.62
CA GLU A 342 6.83 -4.23 -3.48
C GLU A 342 8.28 -4.23 -2.98
N LEU A 343 8.88 -5.41 -2.80
CA LEU A 343 10.26 -5.56 -2.32
C LEU A 343 11.29 -4.98 -3.29
N LEU A 344 11.14 -5.27 -4.58
CA LEU A 344 12.04 -4.73 -5.60
C LEU A 344 11.84 -3.23 -5.76
N SER A 345 10.61 -2.73 -5.67
CA SER A 345 10.35 -1.28 -5.69
C SER A 345 11.05 -0.58 -4.52
N ALA A 346 10.91 -1.09 -3.30
CA ALA A 346 11.60 -0.56 -2.14
C ALA A 346 13.14 -0.51 -2.31
N SER A 347 13.71 -1.45 -3.07
CA SER A 347 15.16 -1.51 -3.33
C SER A 347 15.65 -0.49 -4.37
N VAL A 348 14.82 -0.13 -5.35
CA VAL A 348 15.20 0.77 -6.46
C VAL A 348 14.71 2.21 -6.29
N GLN A 349 13.79 2.45 -5.36
CA GLN A 349 13.17 3.77 -5.13
C GLN A 349 14.19 4.89 -4.90
N GLN A 350 15.26 4.64 -4.13
CA GLN A 350 16.32 5.63 -3.92
C GLN A 350 17.03 5.99 -5.22
N TYR A 351 17.41 4.99 -6.00
CA TYR A 351 18.11 5.16 -7.27
C TYR A 351 17.27 6.00 -8.25
N PHE A 352 15.98 5.69 -8.32
CA PHE A 352 15.00 6.43 -9.10
C PHE A 352 14.87 7.90 -8.69
N LEU A 353 14.79 8.17 -7.39
CA LEU A 353 14.69 9.54 -6.88
C LEU A 353 15.97 10.34 -7.19
N VAL A 354 17.15 9.75 -6.96
CA VAL A 354 18.44 10.36 -7.28
C VAL A 354 18.60 10.59 -8.79
N SER A 355 18.23 9.61 -9.62
CA SER A 355 18.34 9.69 -11.07
C SER A 355 17.44 10.79 -11.65
N LEU A 356 16.20 10.89 -11.16
CA LEU A 356 15.29 11.96 -11.54
C LEU A 356 15.83 13.35 -11.15
N ASN A 357 16.33 13.49 -9.92
CA ASN A 357 16.89 14.76 -9.46
C ASN A 357 18.17 15.14 -10.23
N ARG A 358 18.96 14.17 -10.70
CA ARG A 358 20.16 14.45 -11.52
C ARG A 358 19.90 14.63 -13.01
N SER A 359 18.67 14.41 -13.47
CA SER A 359 18.30 14.62 -14.87
C SER A 359 18.33 16.11 -15.27
N ASN A 360 18.17 16.40 -16.57
CA ASN A 360 18.08 17.78 -17.08
C ASN A 360 16.93 18.59 -16.45
N LEU A 361 16.00 17.92 -15.79
CA LEU A 361 14.91 18.57 -15.06
C LEU A 361 15.38 19.33 -13.80
N LYS A 362 16.68 19.26 -13.45
CA LYS A 362 17.30 20.14 -12.45
C LYS A 362 17.20 21.63 -12.82
N GLU A 363 17.08 21.95 -14.10
CA GLU A 363 16.96 23.33 -14.62
C GLU A 363 15.51 23.85 -14.64
N SER A 364 14.61 23.26 -13.86
CA SER A 364 13.17 23.55 -13.94
C SER A 364 12.68 24.77 -13.16
N ARG A 365 13.59 25.59 -12.60
CA ARG A 365 13.23 26.82 -11.87
C ARG A 365 12.40 27.80 -12.74
N PRO A 366 12.77 28.13 -13.98
CA PRO A 366 12.01 29.08 -14.79
C PRO A 366 10.56 28.61 -14.99
N THR A 367 10.38 27.32 -15.27
CA THR A 367 9.06 26.71 -15.41
C THR A 367 8.27 26.76 -14.11
N ALA A 368 8.89 26.41 -12.98
CA ALA A 368 8.26 26.48 -11.66
C ALA A 368 7.80 27.90 -11.30
N MET A 369 8.58 28.92 -11.65
CA MET A 369 8.20 30.32 -11.44
C MET A 369 7.04 30.75 -12.37
N ALA A 370 7.00 30.23 -13.60
CA ALA A 370 5.95 30.55 -14.56
C ALA A 370 4.59 29.94 -14.20
N VAL A 371 4.54 28.72 -13.66
CA VAL A 371 3.28 28.01 -13.33
C VAL A 371 2.93 27.94 -11.84
N SER A 372 3.85 28.35 -10.97
CA SER A 372 3.91 28.12 -9.51
C SER A 372 4.64 26.84 -9.07
N TYR A 373 5.39 26.96 -7.97
CA TYR A 373 6.09 25.86 -7.31
C TYR A 373 5.14 24.72 -6.91
N TYR A 374 3.92 25.05 -6.50
CA TYR A 374 2.90 24.06 -6.10
C TYR A 374 2.49 23.16 -7.27
N VAL A 375 2.07 23.76 -8.40
CA VAL A 375 1.65 23.00 -9.59
C VAL A 375 2.81 22.19 -10.16
N TRP A 376 4.00 22.81 -10.21
CA TRP A 376 5.21 22.13 -10.69
C TRP A 376 5.59 20.93 -9.82
N SER A 377 5.48 21.07 -8.49
CA SER A 377 5.67 19.97 -7.55
C SER A 377 4.69 18.82 -7.76
N PHE A 378 3.42 19.12 -8.03
CA PHE A 378 2.42 18.08 -8.30
C PHE A 378 2.77 17.25 -9.54
N LEU A 379 3.21 17.90 -10.63
CA LEU A 379 3.69 17.21 -11.83
C LEU A 379 4.89 16.31 -11.52
N TRP A 380 5.83 16.79 -10.73
CA TRP A 380 7.01 16.04 -10.32
C TRP A 380 6.71 14.80 -9.48
N HIS A 381 5.87 14.94 -8.45
CA HIS A 381 5.41 13.81 -7.66
C HIS A 381 4.65 12.81 -8.54
N THR A 382 3.82 13.30 -9.47
CA THR A 382 3.11 12.43 -10.43
C THR A 382 4.09 11.65 -11.30
N MET A 383 5.12 12.29 -11.87
CA MET A 383 6.16 11.62 -12.65
C MET A 383 6.87 10.53 -11.83
N TYR A 384 7.29 10.86 -10.60
CA TYR A 384 7.94 9.90 -9.70
C TYR A 384 7.05 8.71 -9.38
N VAL A 385 5.81 8.96 -8.95
CA VAL A 385 4.84 7.91 -8.61
C VAL A 385 4.50 7.06 -9.84
N MET A 386 4.33 7.64 -11.02
CA MET A 386 4.04 6.90 -12.24
C MET A 386 5.21 6.00 -12.67
N MET A 387 6.45 6.46 -12.52
CA MET A 387 7.63 5.63 -12.76
C MET A 387 7.68 4.44 -11.79
N LEU A 388 7.37 4.66 -10.50
CA LEU A 388 7.28 3.58 -9.52
C LEU A 388 6.17 2.59 -9.82
N ILE A 389 4.98 3.08 -10.19
CA ILE A 389 3.85 2.24 -10.59
C ILE A 389 4.24 1.40 -11.81
N ALA A 390 4.82 2.01 -12.85
CA ALA A 390 5.24 1.32 -14.05
C ALA A 390 6.25 0.21 -13.73
N PHE A 391 7.21 0.48 -12.84
CA PHE A 391 8.17 -0.52 -12.38
C PHE A 391 7.49 -1.68 -11.63
N ILE A 392 6.65 -1.37 -10.62
CA ILE A 392 5.93 -2.39 -9.83
C ILE A 392 5.08 -3.26 -10.75
N VAL A 393 4.28 -2.64 -11.63
CA VAL A 393 3.40 -3.33 -12.57
C VAL A 393 4.23 -4.23 -13.49
N SER A 394 5.35 -3.74 -14.03
CA SER A 394 6.25 -4.53 -14.90
C SER A 394 6.82 -5.75 -14.17
N VAL A 395 7.34 -5.57 -12.95
CA VAL A 395 7.84 -6.67 -12.12
C VAL A 395 6.73 -7.69 -11.84
N ARG A 396 5.54 -7.24 -11.47
CA ARG A 396 4.40 -8.12 -11.20
C ARG A 396 3.99 -8.93 -12.42
N MET A 397 3.91 -8.29 -13.59
CA MET A 397 3.60 -8.97 -14.85
C MET A 397 4.62 -10.05 -15.19
N ILE A 398 5.91 -9.68 -15.22
CA ILE A 398 7.01 -10.60 -15.57
C ILE A 398 7.03 -11.77 -14.59
N TRP A 399 6.95 -11.49 -13.28
CA TRP A 399 6.98 -12.55 -12.29
C TRP A 399 5.74 -13.44 -12.33
N ALA A 400 4.55 -12.89 -12.55
CA ALA A 400 3.33 -13.69 -12.71
C ALA A 400 3.48 -14.65 -13.89
N ILE A 401 3.98 -14.19 -15.04
CA ILE A 401 4.23 -15.01 -16.24
C ILE A 401 5.23 -16.11 -15.93
N VAL A 402 6.40 -15.77 -15.38
CA VAL A 402 7.45 -16.72 -15.02
C VAL A 402 6.92 -17.75 -14.01
N PHE A 403 6.23 -17.30 -12.97
CA PHE A 403 5.68 -18.18 -11.94
C PHE A 403 4.65 -19.17 -12.52
N VAL A 404 3.74 -18.69 -13.36
CA VAL A 404 2.72 -19.54 -14.01
C VAL A 404 3.36 -20.54 -14.98
N LEU A 405 4.36 -20.12 -15.75
CA LEU A 405 5.11 -21.02 -16.63
C LEU A 405 5.86 -22.10 -15.84
N LEU A 406 6.54 -21.73 -14.75
CA LEU A 406 7.28 -22.68 -13.91
C LEU A 406 6.34 -23.67 -13.20
N ARG A 407 5.21 -23.18 -12.69
CA ARG A 407 4.27 -23.98 -11.88
C ARG A 407 3.33 -24.84 -12.71
N HIS A 408 2.74 -24.27 -13.75
CA HIS A 408 1.65 -24.88 -14.51
C HIS A 408 2.06 -25.31 -15.92
N ARG A 409 3.25 -24.90 -16.40
CA ARG A 409 3.77 -25.20 -17.75
C ARG A 409 2.86 -24.70 -18.88
N THR A 410 1.97 -23.73 -18.58
CA THR A 410 1.03 -23.15 -19.55
C THR A 410 0.64 -21.74 -19.14
N LEU A 411 0.33 -20.87 -20.10
CA LEU A 411 -0.20 -19.52 -19.87
C LEU A 411 -1.74 -19.47 -19.85
N SER A 412 -2.42 -20.61 -20.04
CA SER A 412 -3.89 -20.67 -20.07
C SER A 412 -4.53 -20.24 -18.75
N ILE A 413 -3.79 -20.31 -17.63
CA ILE A 413 -4.22 -19.78 -16.32
C ILE A 413 -4.67 -18.31 -16.41
N PHE A 414 -4.09 -17.51 -17.30
CA PHE A 414 -4.47 -16.11 -17.43
C PHE A 414 -5.76 -15.87 -18.21
N SER A 415 -6.14 -16.77 -19.13
CA SER A 415 -7.23 -16.55 -20.07
C SER A 415 -8.48 -17.38 -19.80
N LYS A 416 -8.37 -18.52 -19.11
CA LYS A 416 -9.49 -19.42 -18.81
C LYS A 416 -10.38 -18.90 -17.70
N VAL A 417 -11.69 -19.07 -17.81
CA VAL A 417 -12.65 -18.60 -16.80
C VAL A 417 -12.62 -19.51 -15.56
N CYS A 418 -12.71 -18.91 -14.37
CA CYS A 418 -12.97 -19.62 -13.12
C CYS A 418 -14.22 -19.02 -12.49
N TYR A 419 -15.26 -19.82 -12.30
CA TYR A 419 -16.54 -19.30 -11.78
C TYR A 419 -16.43 -18.79 -10.33
N ILE A 420 -15.48 -19.29 -9.55
CA ILE A 420 -15.20 -18.76 -8.21
C ILE A 420 -14.74 -17.29 -8.29
N ASP A 421 -13.86 -16.93 -9.22
CA ASP A 421 -13.42 -15.53 -9.37
C ASP A 421 -14.58 -14.62 -9.79
N SER A 422 -15.49 -15.14 -10.62
CA SER A 422 -16.70 -14.42 -11.03
C SER A 422 -17.68 -14.21 -9.87
N VAL A 423 -17.91 -15.25 -9.05
CA VAL A 423 -18.79 -15.20 -7.87
C VAL A 423 -18.23 -14.30 -6.77
N LEU A 424 -16.91 -14.38 -6.51
CA LEU A 424 -16.24 -13.49 -5.56
C LEU A 424 -16.28 -12.05 -6.07
N GLY A 425 -16.06 -11.82 -7.36
CA GLY A 425 -16.10 -10.51 -7.96
C GLY A 425 -15.17 -9.52 -7.23
N PRO A 426 -15.67 -8.33 -6.83
CA PRO A 426 -14.90 -7.34 -6.08
C PRO A 426 -14.72 -7.69 -4.60
N ARG A 427 -15.29 -8.80 -4.09
CA ARG A 427 -15.17 -9.20 -2.67
C ARG A 427 -13.79 -9.76 -2.33
N CYS A 428 -13.08 -10.28 -3.34
CA CYS A 428 -11.70 -10.74 -3.23
C CYS A 428 -10.77 -9.76 -3.93
N ARG A 429 -9.74 -9.27 -3.25
CA ARG A 429 -8.83 -8.26 -3.83
C ARG A 429 -7.89 -8.85 -4.85
N MET A 430 -7.34 -10.02 -4.54
CA MET A 430 -6.22 -10.60 -5.29
C MET A 430 -6.42 -12.10 -5.50
N THR A 431 -5.82 -12.62 -6.56
CA THR A 431 -5.88 -14.06 -6.88
C THR A 431 -4.67 -14.81 -6.31
N MET A 432 -4.80 -16.13 -6.18
CA MET A 432 -3.69 -17.02 -5.80
C MET A 432 -3.30 -17.90 -6.99
N LEU A 433 -2.28 -17.48 -7.76
CA LEU A 433 -1.89 -18.14 -9.00
C LEU A 433 -1.44 -19.59 -8.77
N GLY A 434 -0.78 -19.87 -7.65
CA GLY A 434 -0.26 -21.20 -7.33
C GLY A 434 -1.35 -22.21 -6.98
N SER A 435 -2.57 -21.73 -6.72
CA SER A 435 -3.69 -22.54 -6.21
C SER A 435 -4.74 -22.88 -7.26
N TYR A 436 -4.52 -22.50 -8.52
CA TYR A 436 -5.34 -22.98 -9.62
C TYR A 436 -4.99 -24.42 -9.99
N ARG A 437 -5.99 -25.16 -10.44
CA ARG A 437 -5.87 -26.45 -11.12
C ARG A 437 -6.57 -26.36 -12.46
N LEU A 438 -5.83 -26.65 -13.51
CA LEU A 438 -6.38 -26.75 -14.86
C LEU A 438 -6.75 -28.20 -15.12
N GLU A 439 -8.04 -28.47 -15.29
CA GLU A 439 -8.57 -29.80 -15.61
C GLU A 439 -9.48 -29.66 -16.84
N ARG A 440 -9.20 -30.38 -17.93
CA ARG A 440 -10.01 -30.38 -19.18
C ARG A 440 -10.37 -28.96 -19.66
N GLU A 441 -9.38 -28.09 -19.82
CA GLU A 441 -9.54 -26.68 -20.24
C GLU A 441 -10.34 -25.79 -19.26
N ARG A 442 -10.63 -26.25 -18.04
CA ARG A 442 -11.38 -25.52 -17.01
C ARG A 442 -10.52 -25.24 -15.79
N LEU A 443 -10.75 -24.08 -15.16
CA LEU A 443 -9.98 -23.63 -14.01
C LEU A 443 -10.72 -23.87 -12.71
N PHE A 444 -10.06 -24.50 -11.74
CA PHE A 444 -10.56 -24.73 -10.39
C PHE A 444 -9.63 -24.13 -9.36
N TYR A 445 -10.17 -23.63 -8.24
CA TYR A 445 -9.38 -23.39 -7.04
C TYR A 445 -9.25 -24.67 -6.21
N THR A 446 -8.08 -24.86 -5.62
CA THR A 446 -7.89 -25.89 -4.59
C THR A 446 -8.69 -25.58 -3.33
N SER A 447 -9.06 -26.61 -2.58
CA SER A 447 -9.66 -26.47 -1.24
C SER A 447 -8.84 -25.57 -0.32
N GLU A 448 -7.51 -25.66 -0.36
CA GLU A 448 -6.60 -24.81 0.42
C GLU A 448 -6.70 -23.32 0.03
N ALA A 449 -6.89 -22.98 -1.24
CA ALA A 449 -7.15 -21.59 -1.63
C ALA A 449 -8.51 -21.10 -1.15
N LEU A 450 -9.55 -21.94 -1.23
CA LEU A 450 -10.87 -21.60 -0.71
C LEU A 450 -10.77 -21.29 0.79
N LYS A 451 -10.03 -22.10 1.55
CA LYS A 451 -9.71 -21.82 2.96
C LYS A 451 -8.90 -20.53 3.14
N ALA A 452 -7.91 -20.26 2.28
CA ALA A 452 -7.11 -19.04 2.35
C ALA A 452 -7.96 -17.77 2.17
N PHE A 453 -8.95 -17.81 1.28
CA PHE A 453 -9.90 -16.72 1.08
C PHE A 453 -11.02 -16.66 2.14
N GLY A 454 -11.05 -17.60 3.10
CA GLY A 454 -12.11 -17.67 4.10
C GLY A 454 -13.46 -18.12 3.54
N ILE A 455 -13.44 -18.85 2.42
CA ILE A 455 -14.63 -19.38 1.75
C ILE A 455 -15.03 -20.69 2.42
N LEU A 456 -16.31 -20.78 2.76
CA LEU A 456 -16.92 -21.90 3.46
C LEU A 456 -18.07 -22.48 2.65
N LYS A 457 -18.49 -23.69 3.03
CA LYS A 457 -19.68 -24.36 2.52
C LYS A 457 -20.80 -24.21 3.54
N MET A 458 -22.01 -23.94 3.07
CA MET A 458 -23.25 -24.11 3.85
C MET A 458 -24.09 -25.21 3.22
N VAL A 459 -24.72 -26.04 4.05
CA VAL A 459 -25.69 -27.04 3.62
C VAL A 459 -27.04 -26.71 4.27
N GLU A 460 -28.09 -26.61 3.46
CA GLU A 460 -29.47 -26.45 3.93
C GLU A 460 -30.11 -27.81 4.26
N GLU A 461 -31.30 -27.78 4.88
CA GLU A 461 -32.02 -28.99 5.29
C GLU A 461 -32.39 -29.89 4.11
N ASP A 462 -32.59 -29.31 2.93
CA ASP A 462 -32.85 -30.03 1.67
C ASP A 462 -31.58 -30.63 1.03
N GLY A 463 -30.42 -30.47 1.67
CA GLY A 463 -29.13 -30.94 1.18
C GLY A 463 -28.48 -30.01 0.14
N ALA A 464 -29.09 -28.87 -0.20
CA ALA A 464 -28.51 -27.93 -1.14
C ALA A 464 -27.25 -27.28 -0.57
N GLU A 465 -26.17 -27.28 -1.36
CA GLU A 465 -24.87 -26.73 -0.97
C GLU A 465 -24.66 -25.32 -1.52
N PHE A 466 -24.12 -24.43 -0.69
CA PHE A 466 -23.90 -23.03 -1.01
C PHE A 466 -22.50 -22.56 -0.60
N LEU A 467 -21.99 -21.58 -1.34
CA LEU A 467 -20.72 -20.91 -1.06
C LEU A 467 -20.97 -19.70 -0.16
N VAL A 468 -20.26 -19.66 0.96
CA VAL A 468 -20.44 -18.68 2.02
C VAL A 468 -19.14 -17.97 2.33
N VAL A 469 -19.22 -16.66 2.58
CA VAL A 469 -18.08 -15.83 2.97
C VAL A 469 -18.45 -14.93 4.13
N TYR A 470 -17.42 -14.49 4.87
CA TYR A 470 -17.56 -13.42 5.84
C TYR A 470 -17.74 -12.09 5.13
N LYS A 471 -18.87 -11.42 5.36
CA LYS A 471 -19.12 -10.05 4.91
C LYS A 471 -18.32 -9.08 5.76
N LEU A 472 -17.51 -8.27 5.09
CA LEU A 472 -16.69 -7.25 5.73
C LEU A 472 -17.48 -5.94 5.83
N HIS A 473 -17.69 -5.45 7.05
CA HIS A 473 -18.33 -4.16 7.33
C HIS A 473 -17.29 -3.08 7.64
N TRP A 474 -17.69 -1.81 7.53
CA TRP A 474 -16.80 -0.66 7.74
C TRP A 474 -16.11 -0.63 9.11
N VAL A 475 -16.88 -0.86 10.17
CA VAL A 475 -16.38 -0.77 11.56
C VAL A 475 -16.82 -1.97 12.38
N SER A 476 -18.05 -2.44 12.18
CA SER A 476 -18.61 -3.56 12.93
C SER A 476 -18.00 -4.90 12.52
N ALA A 477 -18.02 -5.85 13.45
CA ALA A 477 -17.75 -7.26 13.20
C ALA A 477 -18.90 -8.10 13.77
N PRO A 478 -20.10 -8.04 13.15
CA PRO A 478 -21.27 -8.74 13.66
C PRO A 478 -21.01 -10.25 13.74
N ILE A 479 -21.65 -10.94 14.67
CA ILE A 479 -21.49 -12.40 14.84
C ILE A 479 -22.06 -13.12 13.61
N ASP A 480 -23.24 -12.71 13.16
CA ASP A 480 -23.93 -13.25 11.99
C ASP A 480 -23.56 -12.50 10.71
N ASN A 481 -22.26 -12.53 10.37
CA ASN A 481 -21.74 -11.85 9.19
C ASN A 481 -21.46 -12.79 8.02
N LEU A 482 -21.91 -14.05 8.08
CA LEU A 482 -21.79 -14.99 6.98
C LEU A 482 -22.91 -14.77 5.97
N VAL A 483 -22.53 -14.64 4.70
CA VAL A 483 -23.46 -14.46 3.59
C VAL A 483 -23.23 -15.49 2.50
N VAL A 484 -24.33 -16.01 1.97
CA VAL A 484 -24.34 -16.89 0.81
C VAL A 484 -24.14 -16.04 -0.45
N ILE A 485 -23.20 -16.43 -1.32
CA ILE A 485 -22.89 -15.70 -2.55
C ILE A 485 -22.95 -16.57 -3.82
N GLY A 486 -23.01 -17.89 -3.68
CA GLY A 486 -23.20 -18.79 -4.81
C GLY A 486 -23.79 -20.14 -4.40
N SER A 487 -24.41 -20.84 -5.35
CA SER A 487 -24.84 -22.23 -5.20
C SER A 487 -23.75 -23.17 -5.70
N ILE A 488 -23.62 -24.34 -5.07
CA ILE A 488 -22.64 -25.36 -5.43
C ILE A 488 -23.38 -26.57 -6.00
N SER A 489 -22.99 -27.02 -7.18
CA SER A 489 -23.47 -28.26 -7.79
C SER A 489 -22.27 -29.11 -8.22
N GLY A 490 -21.97 -30.17 -7.46
CA GLY A 490 -20.75 -30.95 -7.64
C GLY A 490 -19.49 -30.08 -7.46
N ARG A 491 -18.68 -29.92 -8.52
CA ARG A 491 -17.48 -29.04 -8.52
C ARG A 491 -17.76 -27.63 -9.08
N LEU A 492 -19.00 -27.33 -9.40
CA LEU A 492 -19.42 -26.10 -10.07
C LEU A 492 -19.98 -25.12 -9.07
N VAL A 493 -19.79 -23.83 -9.36
CA VAL A 493 -20.37 -22.74 -8.56
C VAL A 493 -21.07 -21.77 -9.48
N GLN A 494 -22.28 -21.38 -9.12
CA GLN A 494 -23.04 -20.35 -9.82
C GLN A 494 -23.36 -19.19 -8.88
N THR A 495 -23.41 -17.98 -9.41
CA THR A 495 -23.80 -16.80 -8.65
C THR A 495 -25.27 -16.91 -8.25
N CYS A 496 -25.57 -16.60 -6.99
CA CYS A 496 -26.95 -16.51 -6.51
C CYS A 496 -27.20 -15.16 -5.84
N ARG A 497 -28.47 -14.87 -5.49
CA ARG A 497 -28.81 -13.67 -4.72
C ARG A 497 -28.15 -13.76 -3.34
N GLU A 498 -27.48 -12.68 -2.95
CA GLU A 498 -26.87 -12.59 -1.62
C GLU A 498 -27.94 -12.70 -0.54
N ARG A 499 -27.74 -13.59 0.42
CA ARG A 499 -28.66 -13.82 1.55
C ARG A 499 -27.91 -14.24 2.82
N PRO A 500 -28.50 -14.05 4.01
CA PRO A 500 -27.92 -14.53 5.26
C PRO A 500 -27.69 -16.04 5.25
N CYS A 501 -26.61 -16.48 5.89
CA CYS A 501 -26.33 -17.90 6.12
C CYS A 501 -27.29 -18.45 7.20
N ARG A 502 -28.05 -19.50 6.87
CA ARG A 502 -29.02 -20.15 7.77
C ARG A 502 -28.76 -21.64 8.03
N GLY A 503 -27.95 -22.27 7.17
CA GLY A 503 -27.65 -23.70 7.25
C GLY A 503 -26.38 -24.03 8.05
N VAL A 504 -26.04 -25.30 8.09
CA VAL A 504 -24.82 -25.79 8.77
C VAL A 504 -23.60 -25.44 7.93
N VAL A 505 -22.59 -24.82 8.57
CA VAL A 505 -21.38 -24.32 7.91
C VAL A 505 -20.21 -25.26 8.14
N ASN A 506 -19.52 -25.64 7.07
CA ASN A 506 -18.31 -26.44 7.13
C ASN A 506 -17.28 -25.99 6.06
N PHE A 507 -16.07 -26.53 6.09
CA PHE A 507 -15.06 -26.26 5.08
C PHE A 507 -15.33 -26.98 3.75
N ILE A 508 -14.78 -26.44 2.67
CA ILE A 508 -14.84 -27.08 1.35
C ILE A 508 -13.61 -27.98 1.20
N GLU A 509 -13.83 -29.27 1.03
CA GLU A 509 -12.75 -30.27 0.93
C GLU A 509 -12.34 -30.60 -0.52
N ARG A 510 -13.10 -30.10 -1.50
CA ARG A 510 -12.90 -30.37 -2.93
C ARG A 510 -12.58 -29.12 -3.75
N ASN A 511 -12.01 -29.32 -4.92
CA ASN A 511 -11.71 -28.23 -5.86
C ASN A 511 -13.01 -27.72 -6.51
N LEU A 512 -13.17 -26.40 -6.65
CA LEU A 512 -14.35 -25.76 -7.24
C LEU A 512 -13.98 -24.76 -8.34
N GLY A 513 -14.81 -24.62 -9.39
CA GLY A 513 -14.67 -23.52 -10.37
C GLY A 513 -15.01 -23.81 -11.84
N GLY A 514 -15.30 -25.06 -12.23
CA GLY A 514 -15.59 -25.45 -13.62
C GLY A 514 -16.90 -24.91 -14.20
N VAL A 515 -17.16 -25.20 -15.48
CA VAL A 515 -18.39 -24.85 -16.23
C VAL A 515 -19.39 -26.01 -16.21
N LEU A 516 -20.69 -25.71 -16.19
CA LEU A 516 -21.75 -26.69 -16.44
C LEU A 516 -21.56 -27.26 -17.85
N GLU A 517 -21.33 -28.58 -17.94
CA GLU A 517 -21.64 -29.26 -19.19
C GLU A 517 -23.14 -29.10 -19.38
N GLN A 518 -23.55 -28.34 -20.39
CA GLN A 518 -24.81 -28.64 -21.04
C GLN A 518 -24.69 -30.11 -21.43
N ALA A 519 -25.41 -30.97 -20.71
CA ALA A 519 -25.61 -32.32 -21.15
C ALA A 519 -25.98 -32.28 -22.63
N GLU A 520 -25.27 -33.05 -23.43
CA GLU A 520 -25.73 -33.49 -24.73
C GLU A 520 -27.12 -34.10 -24.53
N SER A 521 -28.14 -33.26 -24.67
CA SER A 521 -29.54 -33.63 -24.71
C SER A 521 -30.10 -33.15 -26.04
N ASN A 522 -29.43 -33.53 -27.13
CA ASN A 522 -30.11 -33.77 -28.40
C ASN A 522 -30.84 -35.12 -28.30
N ARG A 523 -31.87 -35.14 -27.45
CA ARG A 523 -33.06 -35.96 -27.68
C ARG A 523 -34.23 -34.99 -27.60
N GLU A 524 -34.60 -34.50 -28.78
CA GLU A 524 -35.87 -33.84 -29.01
C GLU A 524 -36.99 -34.73 -28.45
N MET A 525 -37.62 -34.28 -27.37
CA MET A 525 -39.02 -34.59 -27.11
C MET A 525 -39.81 -33.30 -27.24
N LEU A 526 -40.84 -33.38 -28.07
CA LEU A 526 -41.69 -32.30 -28.54
C LEU A 526 -42.39 -31.51 -27.41
N GLY A 527 -42.18 -30.19 -27.42
CA GLY A 527 -43.21 -29.13 -27.26
C GLY A 527 -43.74 -28.79 -25.84
N PRO A 528 -44.52 -27.69 -25.69
CA PRO A 528 -44.76 -26.58 -26.60
C PRO A 528 -44.36 -25.19 -26.03
N ARG A 529 -44.22 -24.24 -26.97
CA ARG A 529 -43.98 -22.79 -26.78
C ARG A 529 -44.94 -22.14 -25.78
N ILE A 530 -44.41 -21.29 -24.90
CA ILE A 530 -45.17 -20.18 -24.28
C ILE A 530 -44.35 -18.88 -24.32
N SER A 531 -44.83 -17.98 -25.19
CA SER A 531 -44.84 -16.51 -25.15
C SER A 531 -43.81 -15.75 -24.29
N HIS A 532 -43.00 -14.96 -24.99
CA HIS A 532 -42.43 -13.70 -24.50
C HIS A 532 -43.55 -12.76 -24.05
N ASN A 533 -43.42 -12.18 -22.86
CA ASN A 533 -43.95 -10.85 -22.54
C ASN A 533 -42.94 -10.12 -21.64
N ALA A 534 -42.33 -9.08 -22.22
CA ALA A 534 -41.49 -8.12 -21.53
C ALA A 534 -42.39 -7.14 -20.76
N VAL A 535 -42.13 -6.96 -19.46
CA VAL A 535 -42.66 -5.84 -18.69
C VAL A 535 -41.48 -4.90 -18.42
N GLY A 536 -41.55 -3.70 -19.00
CA GLY A 536 -40.56 -2.63 -18.80
C GLY A 536 -40.56 -2.09 -17.37
N PRO A 537 -39.53 -1.34 -16.98
CA PRO A 537 -39.37 -0.85 -15.62
C PRO A 537 -40.35 0.27 -15.28
N VAL A 538 -40.93 0.19 -14.08
CA VAL A 538 -41.74 1.25 -13.45
C VAL A 538 -40.81 2.40 -13.01
N PRO A 539 -41.14 3.67 -13.29
CA PRO A 539 -40.33 4.82 -12.87
C PRO A 539 -40.45 5.05 -11.36
N MET A 540 -39.31 5.29 -10.71
CA MET A 540 -39.21 5.56 -9.28
C MET A 540 -39.36 7.08 -9.06
N ASN A 541 -40.46 7.50 -8.43
CA ASN A 541 -40.69 8.89 -8.04
C ASN A 541 -39.71 9.33 -6.95
N ILE A 542 -39.06 10.46 -7.18
CA ILE A 542 -38.21 11.19 -6.23
C ILE A 542 -39.10 12.26 -5.60
N LEU A 543 -39.42 12.12 -4.31
CA LEU A 543 -39.51 13.16 -3.26
C LEU A 543 -40.22 12.59 -2.00
N PRO A 544 -39.77 12.94 -0.78
CA PRO A 544 -40.35 12.42 0.45
C PRO A 544 -41.58 13.23 0.90
N SER A 545 -42.64 12.54 1.30
CA SER A 545 -43.76 13.16 2.02
C SER A 545 -43.35 13.46 3.46
N SER A 546 -43.42 14.74 3.81
CA SER A 546 -43.39 15.23 5.18
C SER A 546 -44.57 14.70 6.00
N LYS A 547 -44.35 14.48 7.30
CA LYS A 547 -45.28 14.84 8.37
C LYS A 547 -44.62 14.64 9.75
N PHE A 548 -44.45 15.79 10.41
CA PHE A 548 -44.25 16.14 11.83
C PHE A 548 -43.34 15.29 12.71
#